data_AF-A0A231RE98-F1
#
_entry.id   AF-A0A231RE98-F1
#
_cell.length_a   1.000
_cell.length_b   1.000
_cell.length_c   1.000
_cell.angle_alpha   90.00
_cell.angle_beta   90.00
_cell.angle_gamma   90.00
#
_symmetry.space_group_name_H-M   'P 1'
#
loop_
_entity.id
_entity.type
_entity.pdbx_description
1 polymer ?
#
loop_
_entity_poly.entity_id
_entity_poly.type
_entity_poly.pdbx_seq_one_letter_code
_entity_poly.pdbx_strand_id
1 'polypeptide(L)'
;MNNAKIVKETKLIMNVTLIAGIVLLATGILFTQMDIHLISNNKALIALSLLPLSMALVYFLKLSSIKKSPHKMRSILIKENDERLVAIKNEADAKTFKVIQGALFLTYFGYTFIVPEDIFKGAGWWILIILLLTSLFLPGMFRSAIGKADFNGDSEH
;
A
#
# COMPACT_ATOMS: atom_id res chain seq x y z
N MET A 1 -16.36 -18.15 -10.17
CA MET A 1 -15.74 -16.81 -10.00
C MET A 1 -14.85 -16.53 -11.21
N ASN A 2 -15.10 -15.42 -11.94
CA ASN A 2 -14.44 -15.19 -13.22
C ASN A 2 -13.13 -14.40 -13.02
N ASN A 3 -11.97 -15.07 -13.13
CA ASN A 3 -10.64 -14.47 -12.94
C ASN A 3 -10.43 -13.22 -13.82
N ALA A 4 -11.05 -13.17 -15.00
CA ALA A 4 -11.02 -12.02 -15.89
C ALA A 4 -11.61 -10.75 -15.25
N LYS A 5 -12.66 -10.89 -14.42
CA LYS A 5 -13.30 -9.77 -13.72
C LYS A 5 -12.36 -9.17 -12.67
N ILE A 6 -11.71 -10.00 -11.87
CA ILE A 6 -10.78 -9.58 -10.81
C ILE A 6 -9.56 -8.87 -11.41
N VAL A 7 -9.01 -9.37 -12.52
CA VAL A 7 -7.90 -8.73 -13.22
C VAL A 7 -8.30 -7.34 -13.74
N LYS A 8 -9.51 -7.22 -14.31
CA LYS A 8 -10.02 -5.96 -14.85
C LYS A 8 -10.22 -4.92 -13.74
N GLU A 9 -10.82 -5.31 -12.62
CA GLU A 9 -11.00 -4.45 -11.45
C GLU A 9 -9.65 -4.04 -10.84
N THR A 10 -8.73 -4.98 -10.64
CA THR A 10 -7.38 -4.72 -10.12
C THR A 10 -6.64 -3.71 -11.01
N LYS A 11 -6.73 -3.86 -12.34
CA LYS A 11 -6.09 -2.96 -13.31
C LYS A 11 -6.74 -1.57 -13.31
N LEU A 12 -8.06 -1.50 -13.16
CA LEU A 12 -8.78 -0.22 -13.07
C LEU A 12 -8.37 0.54 -11.81
N ILE A 13 -8.40 -0.11 -10.65
CA ILE A 13 -8.03 0.51 -9.37
C ILE A 13 -6.57 0.98 -9.44
N MET A 14 -5.65 0.13 -9.90
CA MET A 14 -4.25 0.49 -10.11
C MET A 14 -4.11 1.76 -10.95
N ASN A 15 -4.75 1.82 -12.12
CA ASN A 15 -4.67 2.96 -13.03
C ASN A 15 -5.23 4.24 -12.40
N VAL A 16 -6.39 4.17 -11.76
CA VAL A 16 -7.02 5.33 -11.12
C VAL A 16 -6.12 5.85 -9.99
N THR A 17 -5.62 4.97 -9.13
CA THR A 17 -4.71 5.37 -8.04
C THR A 17 -3.38 5.92 -8.56
N LEU A 18 -2.83 5.36 -9.63
CA LEU A 18 -1.59 5.83 -10.22
C LEU A 18 -1.75 7.24 -10.81
N ILE A 19 -2.80 7.46 -11.60
CA ILE A 19 -3.08 8.77 -12.20
C ILE A 19 -3.32 9.81 -11.11
N ALA A 20 -4.16 9.49 -10.12
CA ALA A 20 -4.43 10.39 -9.00
C ALA A 20 -3.14 10.75 -8.25
N GLY A 21 -2.26 9.77 -8.00
CA GLY A 21 -0.98 9.98 -7.34
C GLY A 21 0.00 10.84 -8.16
N ILE A 22 0.11 10.60 -9.46
CA ILE A 22 0.98 11.39 -10.35
C ILE A 22 0.49 12.83 -10.44
N VAL A 23 -0.83 13.05 -10.60
CA VAL A 23 -1.41 14.40 -10.66
C VAL A 23 -1.14 15.15 -9.35
N LEU A 24 -1.41 14.53 -8.20
CA LEU A 24 -1.13 15.15 -6.90
C LEU A 24 0.36 15.50 -6.71
N LEU A 25 1.24 14.58 -7.10
CA LEU A 25 2.70 14.76 -7.01
C LEU A 25 3.13 15.93 -7.89
N ALA A 26 2.69 15.95 -9.15
CA ALA A 26 3.03 17.00 -10.12
C ALA A 26 2.52 18.36 -9.64
N THR A 27 1.27 18.45 -9.18
CA THR A 27 0.70 19.68 -8.62
C THR A 27 1.50 20.14 -7.39
N GLY A 28 1.84 19.24 -6.47
CA GLY A 28 2.64 19.57 -5.29
C GLY A 28 4.04 20.09 -5.63
N ILE A 29 4.71 19.48 -6.61
CA ILE A 29 6.04 19.91 -7.08
C ILE A 29 5.94 21.28 -7.75
N LEU A 30 5.00 21.48 -8.67
CA LEU A 30 4.82 22.74 -9.39
C LEU A 30 4.52 23.89 -8.43
N PHE A 31 3.63 23.69 -7.45
CA PHE A 31 3.34 24.72 -6.45
C PHE A 31 4.53 25.02 -5.56
N THR A 32 5.34 24.02 -5.23
CA THR A 32 6.59 24.23 -4.48
C THR A 32 7.60 25.04 -5.31
N GLN A 33 7.68 24.83 -6.62
CA GLN A 33 8.60 25.56 -7.50
C GLN A 33 8.14 26.99 -7.81
N MET A 34 6.84 27.21 -7.95
CA MET A 34 6.27 28.52 -8.30
C MET A 34 5.97 29.40 -7.07
N ASP A 35 6.29 28.92 -5.86
CA ASP A 35 6.01 29.58 -4.59
C ASP A 35 4.52 29.98 -4.42
N ILE A 36 3.63 29.23 -5.05
CA ILE A 36 2.18 29.47 -5.00
C ILE A 36 1.64 28.83 -3.71
N HIS A 37 1.30 29.64 -2.72
CA HIS A 37 0.74 29.19 -1.45
C HIS A 37 -0.76 28.88 -1.56
N LEU A 38 -1.12 27.73 -2.17
CA LEU A 38 -2.52 27.27 -2.23
C LEU A 38 -2.97 26.60 -0.92
N ILE A 39 -2.02 26.04 -0.16
CA ILE A 39 -2.16 25.51 1.19
C ILE A 39 -0.95 26.05 1.98
N SER A 40 -1.06 26.20 3.32
CA SER A 40 0.04 26.69 4.20
C SER A 40 1.39 26.03 3.92
N ASN A 41 1.41 24.79 3.39
CA ASN A 41 2.63 24.14 2.95
C ASN A 41 2.41 23.21 1.74
N ASN A 42 3.03 23.55 0.61
CA ASN A 42 2.95 22.75 -0.63
C ASN A 42 3.57 21.35 -0.48
N LYS A 43 4.45 21.14 0.52
CA LYS A 43 4.99 19.81 0.84
C LYS A 43 3.92 18.83 1.32
N ALA A 44 2.79 19.33 1.85
CA ALA A 44 1.66 18.50 2.26
C ALA A 44 0.96 17.82 1.06
N LEU A 45 0.96 18.45 -0.12
CA LEU A 45 0.43 17.83 -1.34
C LEU A 45 1.35 16.71 -1.83
N ILE A 46 2.66 16.92 -1.77
CA ILE A 46 3.67 15.90 -2.10
C ILE A 46 3.53 14.70 -1.15
N ALA A 47 3.41 14.97 0.15
CA ALA A 47 3.13 13.99 1.19
C ALA A 47 1.88 13.15 0.90
N LEU A 48 0.78 13.82 0.54
CA LEU A 48 -0.50 13.18 0.27
C LEU A 48 -0.45 12.30 -0.98
N SER A 49 0.37 12.65 -1.98
CA SER A 49 0.55 11.88 -3.21
C SER A 49 1.15 10.48 -2.98
N LEU A 50 1.90 10.28 -1.90
CA LEU A 50 2.53 8.99 -1.57
C LEU A 50 1.50 7.91 -1.25
N LEU A 51 0.31 8.27 -0.76
CA LEU A 51 -0.76 7.32 -0.48
C LEU A 51 -1.31 6.65 -1.74
N PRO A 52 -1.85 7.37 -2.73
CA PRO A 52 -2.31 6.76 -3.98
C PRO A 52 -1.18 6.09 -4.77
N LEU A 53 0.06 6.60 -4.71
CA LEU A 53 1.22 5.96 -5.34
C LEU A 53 1.59 4.61 -4.70
N SER A 54 1.63 4.53 -3.37
CA SER A 54 1.90 3.28 -2.66
C SER A 54 0.79 2.26 -2.88
N MET A 55 -0.47 2.70 -2.92
CA MET A 55 -1.59 1.82 -3.26
C MET A 55 -1.49 1.28 -4.70
N ALA A 56 -1.12 2.13 -5.66
CA ALA A 56 -0.88 1.72 -7.04
C ALA A 56 0.23 0.66 -7.14
N LEU A 57 1.32 0.81 -6.36
CA LEU A 57 2.40 -0.17 -6.28
C LEU A 57 1.91 -1.53 -5.76
N VAL A 58 1.10 -1.53 -4.70
CA VAL A 58 0.51 -2.77 -4.15
C VAL A 58 -0.33 -3.49 -5.21
N TYR A 59 -1.21 -2.76 -5.92
CA TYR A 59 -2.01 -3.36 -6.98
C TYR A 59 -1.18 -3.83 -8.18
N PHE A 60 -0.11 -3.11 -8.51
CA PHE A 60 0.83 -3.53 -9.55
C PHE A 60 1.54 -4.85 -9.19
N LEU A 61 1.97 -5.00 -7.94
CA LEU A 61 2.56 -6.25 -7.43
C LEU A 61 1.52 -7.39 -7.44
N LYS A 62 0.26 -7.10 -7.08
CA LYS A 62 -0.86 -8.05 -7.15
C LYS A 62 -1.08 -8.51 -8.60
N LEU A 63 -1.15 -7.57 -9.55
CA LEU A 63 -1.32 -7.87 -10.97
C LEU A 63 -0.16 -8.68 -11.56
N SER A 64 1.07 -8.31 -11.20
CA SER A 64 2.29 -9.02 -11.63
C SER A 64 2.33 -10.45 -11.11
N SER A 65 1.88 -10.67 -9.86
CA SER A 65 1.77 -12.01 -9.27
C SER A 65 0.68 -12.86 -9.93
N ILE A 66 -0.45 -12.26 -10.33
CA ILE A 66 -1.49 -12.94 -11.12
C ILE A 66 -0.90 -13.44 -12.46
N LYS A 67 -0.11 -12.58 -13.13
CA LYS A 67 0.47 -12.89 -14.44
C LYS A 67 1.57 -13.96 -14.35
N LYS A 68 2.39 -13.93 -13.30
CA LYS A 68 3.55 -14.81 -13.12
C LYS A 68 3.20 -16.18 -12.54
N SER A 69 2.17 -16.28 -11.70
CA SER A 69 1.77 -17.53 -11.04
C SER A 69 0.26 -17.62 -10.80
N PRO A 70 -0.56 -17.89 -11.84
CA PRO A 70 -2.01 -17.89 -11.74
C PRO A 70 -2.56 -18.97 -10.79
N HIS A 71 -1.90 -20.13 -10.68
CA HIS A 71 -2.29 -21.20 -9.76
C HIS A 71 -2.13 -20.82 -8.28
N LYS A 72 -0.99 -20.22 -7.90
CA LYS A 72 -0.77 -19.71 -6.53
C LYS A 72 -1.72 -18.56 -6.20
N MET A 73 -2.05 -17.73 -7.20
CA MET A 73 -2.95 -16.62 -6.99
C MET A 73 -4.41 -17.05 -6.85
N ARG A 74 -4.82 -18.13 -7.53
CA ARG A 74 -6.14 -18.72 -7.38
C ARG A 74 -6.36 -19.24 -5.95
N SER A 75 -5.38 -19.92 -5.35
CA SER A 75 -5.49 -20.37 -3.96
C SER A 75 -5.49 -19.21 -2.96
N ILE A 76 -4.73 -18.13 -3.22
CA ILE A 76 -4.78 -16.90 -2.43
C ILE A 76 -6.16 -16.23 -2.54
N LEU A 77 -6.72 -16.11 -3.73
CA LEU A 77 -8.05 -15.53 -3.95
C LEU A 77 -9.16 -16.34 -3.28
N ILE A 78 -9.08 -17.67 -3.31
CA ILE A 78 -10.01 -18.54 -2.59
C ILE A 78 -9.86 -18.31 -1.07
N LYS A 79 -8.63 -18.25 -0.55
CA LYS A 79 -8.36 -17.88 0.85
C LYS A 79 -8.84 -16.48 1.24
N GLU A 80 -8.84 -15.52 0.31
CA GLU A 80 -9.30 -14.15 0.54
C GLU A 80 -10.82 -14.01 0.54
N ASN A 81 -11.54 -14.89 -0.16
CA ASN A 81 -13.00 -14.81 -0.33
C ASN A 81 -13.79 -15.84 0.49
N ASP A 82 -13.15 -16.92 0.95
CA ASP A 82 -13.78 -17.92 1.81
C ASP A 82 -13.86 -17.38 3.25
N GLU A 83 -15.08 -17.11 3.72
CA GLU A 83 -15.35 -16.54 5.04
C GLU A 83 -14.72 -17.33 6.20
N ARG A 84 -14.61 -18.66 6.07
CA ARG A 84 -14.02 -19.52 7.11
C ARG A 84 -12.51 -19.32 7.20
N LEU A 85 -11.84 -19.24 6.05
CA LEU A 85 -10.40 -19.00 5.98
C LEU A 85 -10.06 -17.54 6.30
N VAL A 86 -10.97 -16.61 6.00
CA VAL A 86 -10.87 -15.21 6.40
C VAL A 86 -11.00 -15.04 7.91
N ALA A 87 -11.87 -15.79 8.58
CA ALA A 87 -11.99 -15.77 10.03
C ALA A 87 -10.70 -16.24 10.72
N ILE A 88 -10.16 -17.41 10.31
CA ILE A 88 -8.89 -17.94 10.82
C ILE A 88 -7.72 -16.99 10.51
N LYS A 89 -7.71 -16.40 9.30
CA LYS A 89 -6.72 -15.39 8.93
C LYS A 89 -6.90 -14.10 9.74
N ASN A 90 -8.10 -13.65 10.08
CA ASN A 90 -8.28 -12.45 10.91
C ASN A 90 -7.85 -12.66 12.36
N GLU A 91 -7.91 -13.89 12.84
CA GLU A 91 -7.44 -14.29 14.17
C GLU A 91 -5.91 -14.41 14.21
N ALA A 92 -5.29 -14.95 13.16
CA ALA A 92 -3.83 -15.13 13.04
C ALA A 92 -3.07 -13.93 12.45
N ASP A 93 -3.66 -13.24 11.48
CA ASP A 93 -3.16 -12.01 10.88
C ASP A 93 -3.80 -10.89 11.69
N ALA A 94 -3.00 -10.15 12.47
CA ALA A 94 -3.45 -9.07 13.35
C ALA A 94 -4.13 -7.93 12.57
N LYS A 95 -5.35 -8.17 12.08
CA LYS A 95 -6.14 -7.24 11.29
C LYS A 95 -6.46 -6.01 12.13
N THR A 96 -6.73 -6.22 13.42
CA THR A 96 -6.84 -5.16 14.42
C THR A 96 -5.57 -4.30 14.48
N PHE A 97 -4.38 -4.89 14.44
CA PHE A 97 -3.13 -4.14 14.39
C PHE A 97 -2.99 -3.32 13.11
N LYS A 98 -3.31 -3.88 11.93
CA LYS A 98 -3.29 -3.13 10.66
C LYS A 98 -4.32 -2.00 10.62
N VAL A 99 -5.51 -2.23 11.18
CA VAL A 99 -6.57 -1.21 11.28
C VAL A 99 -6.14 -0.09 12.24
N ILE A 100 -5.60 -0.43 13.41
CA ILE A 100 -5.08 0.54 14.37
C ILE A 100 -3.90 1.31 13.76
N GLN A 101 -2.98 0.63 13.08
CA GLN A 101 -1.86 1.26 12.38
C GLN A 101 -2.34 2.23 11.29
N GLY A 102 -3.36 1.84 10.52
CA GLY A 102 -3.99 2.71 9.54
C GLY A 102 -4.68 3.92 10.17
N ALA A 103 -5.38 3.73 11.30
CA ALA A 103 -6.02 4.81 12.05
C ALA A 103 -4.99 5.79 12.64
N LEU A 104 -3.93 5.28 13.27
CA LEU A 104 -2.82 6.09 13.78
C LEU A 104 -2.16 6.89 12.66
N PHE A 105 -1.95 6.25 11.52
CA PHE A 105 -1.40 6.90 10.35
C PHE A 105 -2.30 8.02 9.82
N LEU A 106 -3.61 7.77 9.70
CA LEU A 106 -4.58 8.76 9.24
C LEU A 106 -4.65 9.96 10.20
N THR A 107 -4.64 9.71 11.51
CA THR A 107 -4.61 10.74 12.55
C THR A 107 -3.32 11.56 12.48
N TYR A 108 -2.17 10.90 12.29
CA TYR A 108 -0.87 11.57 12.15
C TYR A 108 -0.79 12.41 10.86
N PHE A 109 -1.37 11.92 9.75
CA PHE A 109 -1.52 12.68 8.52
C PHE A 109 -2.44 13.89 8.70
N GLY A 110 -3.58 13.72 9.38
CA GLY A 110 -4.50 14.81 9.71
C GLY A 110 -3.82 15.89 10.55
N TYR A 111 -3.05 15.50 11.57
CA TYR A 111 -2.25 16.43 12.36
C TYR A 111 -1.19 17.16 11.52
N THR A 112 -0.56 16.46 10.56
CA THR A 112 0.40 17.06 9.62
C THR A 112 -0.22 18.15 8.75
N PHE A 113 -1.51 18.06 8.43
CA PHE A 113 -2.20 19.12 7.71
C PHE A 113 -2.50 20.36 8.56
N ILE A 114 -2.60 20.21 9.89
CA ILE A 114 -2.89 21.31 10.82
C ILE A 114 -1.61 22.13 11.09
N VAL A 115 -0.47 21.49 11.28
CA VAL A 115 0.81 22.15 11.58
C VAL A 115 1.91 21.69 10.61
N PRO A 116 1.80 21.99 9.32
CA PRO A 116 2.68 21.40 8.32
C PRO A 116 4.10 21.97 8.37
N GLU A 117 4.27 23.25 8.72
CA GLU A 117 5.58 23.91 8.72
C GLU A 117 6.59 23.24 9.66
N ASP A 118 6.18 22.97 10.91
CA ASP A 118 7.08 22.39 11.90
C ASP A 118 7.33 20.90 11.66
N ILE A 119 6.36 20.20 11.09
CA ILE A 119 6.48 18.77 10.79
C ILE A 119 7.40 18.53 9.57
N PHE A 120 7.26 19.31 8.51
CA PHE A 120 8.07 19.15 7.30
C PHE A 120 9.47 19.80 7.39
N LYS A 121 9.74 20.60 8.42
CA LYS A 121 11.11 21.11 8.72
C LYS A 121 12.03 20.00 9.22
N GLY A 122 11.49 18.99 9.90
CA GLY A 122 12.25 17.86 10.43
C GLY A 122 12.35 16.67 9.46
N ALA A 123 13.43 15.89 9.55
CA ALA A 123 13.56 14.62 8.84
C ALA A 123 12.63 13.52 9.41
N GLY A 124 12.15 13.69 10.66
CA GLY A 124 11.37 12.67 11.38
C GLY A 124 10.10 12.22 10.65
N TRP A 125 9.41 13.15 9.99
CA TRP A 125 8.20 12.81 9.25
C TRP A 125 8.46 11.90 8.04
N TRP A 126 9.53 12.18 7.29
CA TRP A 126 9.96 11.36 6.15
C TRP A 126 10.42 9.97 6.61
N ILE A 127 11.17 9.91 7.72
CA ILE A 127 11.61 8.65 8.33
C ILE A 127 10.39 7.82 8.75
N LEU A 128 9.40 8.42 9.41
CA LEU A 128 8.17 7.72 9.83
C LEU A 128 7.39 7.16 8.64
N ILE A 129 7.28 7.91 7.54
CA ILE A 129 6.65 7.39 6.31
C ILE A 129 7.41 6.19 5.74
N ILE A 130 8.74 6.27 5.65
CA ILE A 130 9.55 5.17 5.11
C ILE A 130 9.40 3.93 6.00
N LEU A 131 9.42 4.12 7.32
CA LEU A 131 9.30 3.04 8.30
C LEU A 131 7.91 2.40 8.27
N LEU A 132 6.88 3.22 8.07
CA LEU A 132 5.51 2.75 7.95
C LEU A 132 5.29 2.00 6.63
N LEU A 133 5.74 2.55 5.50
CA LEU A 133 5.71 1.89 4.20
C LEU A 133 6.45 0.55 4.27
N THR A 134 7.68 0.53 4.79
CA THR A 134 8.45 -0.72 4.94
C THR A 134 7.73 -1.72 5.85
N SER A 135 7.09 -1.30 6.94
CA SER A 135 6.28 -2.21 7.78
C SER A 135 5.05 -2.78 7.07
N LEU A 136 4.46 -2.06 6.10
CA LEU A 136 3.35 -2.56 5.29
C LEU A 136 3.83 -3.58 4.25
N PHE A 137 5.03 -3.40 3.70
CA PHE A 137 5.60 -4.30 2.69
C PHE A 137 6.32 -5.52 3.28
N LEU A 138 6.93 -5.40 4.47
CA LEU A 138 7.71 -6.47 5.11
C LEU A 138 6.91 -7.78 5.28
N PRO A 139 5.68 -7.77 5.82
CA PRO A 139 4.90 -8.99 6.00
C PRO A 139 4.57 -9.69 4.67
N GLY A 140 4.39 -8.91 3.59
CA GLY A 140 4.17 -9.44 2.25
C GLY A 140 5.43 -10.12 1.69
N MET A 141 6.60 -9.51 1.90
CA MET A 141 7.89 -10.07 1.48
C MET A 141 8.27 -11.32 2.29
N PHE A 142 8.12 -11.28 3.62
CA PHE A 142 8.41 -12.43 4.49
C PHE A 142 7.53 -13.64 4.19
N ARG A 143 6.22 -13.43 3.94
CA ARG A 143 5.32 -14.52 3.51
C ARG A 143 5.72 -15.10 2.17
N SER A 144 6.19 -14.27 1.22
CA SER A 144 6.69 -14.76 -0.07
C SER A 144 8.01 -15.53 0.04
N ALA A 145 8.85 -15.22 1.03
CA ALA A 145 10.11 -15.92 1.27
C ALA A 145 9.87 -17.28 1.96
N ILE A 146 9.02 -17.32 2.98
CA ILE A 146 8.69 -18.55 3.71
C ILE A 146 7.92 -19.53 2.82
N GLY A 147 6.95 -19.06 2.02
CA GLY A 147 6.23 -19.92 1.07
C GLY A 147 7.08 -20.45 -0.11
N LYS A 148 8.34 -20.01 -0.25
CA LYS A 148 9.34 -20.62 -1.13
C LYS A 148 10.15 -21.70 -0.44
N ALA A 149 10.37 -21.61 0.87
CA ALA A 149 11.10 -22.61 1.65
C ALA A 149 10.30 -23.92 1.80
N ASP A 150 8.99 -23.85 2.06
CA ASP A 150 8.13 -25.06 2.12
C ASP A 150 8.08 -25.83 0.79
N PHE A 151 8.13 -25.12 -0.34
CA PHE A 151 8.03 -25.77 -1.67
C PHE A 151 9.30 -26.53 -2.09
N ASN A 152 10.43 -26.30 -1.42
CA ASN A 152 11.69 -27.01 -1.66
C ASN A 152 11.92 -28.17 -0.69
N GLY A 153 11.11 -28.29 0.38
CA GLY A 153 11.20 -29.38 1.35
C GLY A 153 10.45 -30.65 0.94
N ASP A 154 9.43 -30.53 0.09
CA ASP A 154 8.58 -31.67 -0.31
C ASP A 154 9.08 -32.41 -1.57
N SER A 155 10.24 -32.06 -2.14
CA SER A 155 10.84 -32.77 -3.27
C SER A 155 11.85 -33.86 -2.88
N GLU A 156 12.02 -34.11 -1.58
CA GLU A 156 12.91 -35.16 -1.04
C GLU A 156 12.14 -36.15 -0.15
N HIS A 157 11.03 -36.73 -0.63
CA HIS A 157 10.50 -37.99 -0.10
C HIS A 157 9.73 -38.77 -1.17
#